data_AF-A0A962UTX0-F1
#
_entry.id   AF-A0A962UTX0-F1
#
_cell.length_a   1.000
_cell.length_b   1.000
_cell.length_c   1.000
_cell.angle_alpha   90.00
_cell.angle_beta   90.00
_cell.angle_gamma   90.00
#
_symmetry.space_group_name_H-M   'P 1'
#
loop_
_entity.id
_entity.type
_entity.pdbx_description
1 polymer ?
#
loop_
_entity_poly.entity_id
_entity_poly.type
_entity_poly.pdbx_seq_one_letter_code
_entity_poly.pdbx_strand_id
1 'polypeptide(L)'
;MTDHKLILDAGPFKVGVRTVDSVFARTLDFFYRDALSSDVMQVLDYDISIAPPRNLRRWIRPQMLFGIDGAVPFEPHPVENAFPMFEWGLNWCIATSAHRYLMLHAGTVAFGDRAMILPGTPGSGKST
;
A
#
# COMPACT_ATOMS: atom_id res chain seq x y z
N MET A 1 17.97 5.70 -12.37
CA MET A 1 16.81 5.66 -11.47
C MET A 1 17.11 4.58 -10.45
N THR A 2 17.20 4.94 -9.18
CA THR A 2 17.50 3.99 -8.10
C THR A 2 16.24 3.19 -7.81
N ASP A 3 16.34 1.87 -7.81
CA ASP A 3 15.24 1.01 -7.40
C ASP A 3 15.17 1.02 -5.87
N HIS A 4 14.08 1.54 -5.32
CA HIS A 4 13.86 1.55 -3.88
C HIS A 4 13.17 0.25 -3.50
N LYS A 5 13.85 -0.59 -2.72
CA LYS A 5 13.26 -1.78 -2.09
C LYS A 5 13.16 -1.53 -0.59
N LEU A 6 11.93 -1.47 -0.10
CA LEU A 6 11.60 -1.27 1.30
C LEU A 6 10.75 -2.44 1.79
N ILE A 7 10.83 -2.74 3.08
CA ILE A 7 9.96 -3.71 3.72
C ILE A 7 9.13 -2.97 4.75
N LEU A 8 7.82 -3.00 4.54
CA LEU A 8 6.83 -2.49 5.46
C LEU A 8 6.40 -3.62 6.39
N ASP A 9 6.60 -3.40 7.68
CA ASP A 9 6.07 -4.23 8.75
C ASP A 9 4.63 -3.80 9.08
N ALA A 10 3.66 -4.47 8.46
CA ALA A 10 2.23 -4.20 8.69
C ALA A 10 1.66 -5.10 9.80
N GLY A 11 2.47 -5.46 10.80
CA GLY A 11 2.10 -6.36 11.90
C GLY A 11 2.23 -7.83 11.50
N PRO A 12 1.14 -8.59 11.30
CA PRO A 12 1.22 -9.99 10.90
C PRO A 12 1.68 -10.20 9.44
N PHE A 13 1.87 -9.12 8.67
CA PHE A 13 2.28 -9.18 7.26
C PHE A 13 3.57 -8.42 7.02
N LYS A 14 4.55 -9.06 6.38
CA LYS A 14 5.74 -8.42 5.84
C LYS A 14 5.53 -8.10 4.36
N VAL A 15 5.53 -6.81 4.03
CA VAL A 15 5.21 -6.33 2.68
C VAL A 15 6.48 -5.78 2.04
N GLY A 16 6.97 -6.44 1.00
CA GLY A 16 8.00 -5.87 0.15
C GLY A 16 7.40 -4.83 -0.77
N VAL A 17 7.98 -3.63 -0.80
CA VAL A 17 7.55 -2.54 -1.67
C VAL A 17 8.71 -2.15 -2.57
N ARG A 18 8.51 -2.29 -3.87
CA ARG A 18 9.46 -1.89 -4.91
C ARG A 18 8.93 -0.72 -5.71
N THR A 19 9.75 0.30 -5.89
CA THR A 19 9.36 1.47 -6.66
C THR A 19 10.56 2.23 -7.22
N VAL A 20 10.36 2.84 -8.37
CA VAL A 20 11.29 3.79 -8.99
C VAL A 20 10.85 5.24 -8.82
N ASP A 21 9.68 5.48 -8.21
CA ASP A 21 9.15 6.81 -7.99
C ASP A 21 9.57 7.36 -6.64
N SER A 22 10.44 8.39 -6.67
CA SER A 22 10.98 8.99 -5.46
C SER A 22 9.93 9.72 -4.63
N VAL A 23 8.86 10.22 -5.25
CA VAL A 23 7.78 10.91 -4.53
C VAL A 23 7.02 9.91 -3.69
N PHE A 24 6.55 8.82 -4.31
CA PHE A 24 5.91 7.71 -3.61
C PHE A 24 6.80 7.14 -2.50
N ALA A 25 8.09 6.90 -2.78
CA ALA A 25 9.02 6.40 -1.76
C ALA A 25 9.12 7.33 -0.54
N ARG A 26 9.18 8.65 -0.75
CA ARG A 26 9.17 9.65 0.34
C ARG A 26 7.83 9.69 1.07
N THR A 27 6.72 9.57 0.37
CA THR A 27 5.39 9.53 0.99
C THR A 27 5.22 8.28 1.86
N LEU A 28 5.69 7.13 1.37
CA LEU A 28 5.70 5.89 2.14
C LEU A 28 6.56 6.03 3.40
N ASP A 29 7.77 6.57 3.28
CA ASP A 29 8.65 6.88 4.42
C ASP A 29 7.99 7.85 5.40
N PHE A 30 7.26 8.87 4.92
CA PHE A 30 6.60 9.83 5.77
C PHE A 30 5.51 9.19 6.65
N PHE A 31 4.64 8.35 6.08
CA PHE A 31 3.53 7.74 6.82
C PHE A 31 3.92 6.51 7.63
N TYR A 32 4.92 5.76 7.17
CA TYR A 32 5.27 4.45 7.73
C TYR A 32 6.70 4.35 8.24
N ARG A 33 7.40 5.48 8.48
CA ARG A 33 8.81 5.54 8.92
C ARG A 33 9.17 4.44 9.91
N ASP A 34 8.42 4.37 11.02
CA ASP A 34 8.74 3.50 12.15
C ASP A 34 8.49 2.01 11.86
N ALA A 35 7.71 1.71 10.82
CA ALA A 35 7.40 0.37 10.35
C ALA A 35 8.21 -0.05 9.12
N LEU A 36 9.03 0.84 8.56
CA LEU A 36 9.83 0.56 7.38
C LEU A 36 11.23 0.10 7.76
N SER A 37 11.69 -0.94 7.08
CA SER A 37 13.05 -1.45 7.17
C SER A 37 13.64 -1.69 5.79
N SER A 38 14.97 -1.68 5.72
CA SER A 38 15.73 -2.03 4.52
C SER A 38 16.26 -3.47 4.54
N ASP A 39 15.85 -4.28 5.53
CA ASP A 39 16.38 -5.62 5.76
C ASP A 39 15.84 -6.64 4.76
N VAL A 40 16.57 -6.82 3.67
CA VAL A 40 16.19 -7.67 2.53
C VAL A 40 16.16 -9.18 2.81
N MET A 41 16.52 -9.65 4.01
CA MET A 41 16.59 -11.08 4.35
C MET A 41 15.37 -11.58 5.13
N GLN A 42 14.16 -11.22 4.68
CA GLN A 42 12.90 -11.64 5.30
C GLN A 42 11.99 -12.34 4.28
N VAL A 43 11.22 -13.32 4.76
CA VAL A 43 10.12 -13.91 3.99
C VAL A 43 9.00 -12.89 3.92
N LEU A 44 8.56 -12.57 2.71
CA LEU A 44 7.51 -11.59 2.44
C LEU A 44 6.18 -12.31 2.25
N ASP A 45 5.11 -11.76 2.82
CA ASP A 45 3.74 -12.20 2.56
C ASP A 45 3.24 -11.64 1.23
N TYR A 46 3.67 -10.43 0.86
CA TYR A 46 3.31 -9.76 -0.39
C TYR A 46 4.54 -9.04 -0.98
N ASP A 47 4.83 -9.23 -2.27
CA ASP A 47 5.82 -8.44 -3.03
C ASP A 47 5.11 -7.49 -4.00
N ILE A 48 4.95 -6.24 -3.55
CA ILE A 48 4.23 -5.18 -4.27
C ILE A 48 5.20 -4.31 -5.05
N SER A 49 4.85 -4.02 -6.30
CA SER A 49 5.55 -3.05 -7.15
C SER A 49 4.66 -1.87 -7.50
N ILE A 50 5.16 -0.64 -7.29
CA ILE A 50 4.56 0.60 -7.77
C ILE A 50 5.48 1.24 -8.80
N ALA A 51 5.11 1.13 -10.07
CA ALA A 51 5.95 1.57 -11.17
C ALA A 51 5.11 2.12 -12.34
N PRO A 52 5.66 3.04 -13.14
CA PRO A 52 4.95 3.51 -14.33
C PRO A 52 4.83 2.38 -15.37
N PRO A 53 3.74 2.34 -16.15
CA PRO A 53 3.62 1.40 -17.25
C PRO A 53 4.70 1.65 -18.30
N ARG A 54 5.16 0.57 -18.97
CA ARG A 54 6.19 0.63 -20.01
C ARG A 54 5.62 1.10 -21.36
N ASN A 55 4.82 2.16 -21.37
CA ASN A 55 4.17 2.69 -22.57
C ASN A 55 4.50 4.18 -22.79
N LEU A 56 4.19 4.67 -24.00
CA LEU A 56 4.46 6.05 -24.43
C LEU A 56 3.55 7.08 -23.74
N ARG A 57 2.45 6.65 -23.09
CA ARG A 57 1.50 7.54 -22.40
C ARG A 57 2.12 8.31 -21.24
N ARG A 58 3.26 7.87 -20.73
CA ARG A 58 4.01 8.52 -19.64
C ARG A 58 4.30 10.01 -19.85
N TRP A 59 4.32 10.50 -21.10
CA TRP A 59 4.63 11.89 -21.42
C TRP A 59 3.41 12.82 -21.47
N ILE A 60 2.20 12.27 -21.57
CA ILE A 60 0.96 13.07 -21.73
C ILE A 60 0.10 12.98 -20.48
N ARG A 61 -0.07 11.77 -19.93
CA ARG A 61 -0.80 11.51 -18.68
C ARG A 61 -0.06 10.42 -17.93
N PRO A 62 0.92 10.78 -17.06
CA PRO A 62 1.67 9.82 -16.28
C PRO A 62 0.75 8.98 -15.41
N GLN A 63 0.97 7.67 -15.40
CA GLN A 63 0.21 6.69 -14.64
C GLN A 63 1.15 5.82 -13.81
N MET A 64 0.60 5.18 -12.79
CA MET A 64 1.25 4.16 -12.00
C MET A 64 0.45 2.86 -12.07
N LEU A 65 1.17 1.74 -12.07
CA LEU A 65 0.61 0.40 -11.96
C LEU A 65 0.89 -0.15 -10.57
N PHE A 66 -0.11 -0.82 -10.01
CA PHE A 66 0.05 -1.69 -8.87
C PHE A 66 0.30 -3.11 -9.39
N GLY A 67 1.43 -3.70 -8.98
CA GLY A 67 1.73 -5.10 -9.23
C GLY A 67 1.90 -5.87 -7.92
N ILE A 68 1.55 -7.14 -7.93
CA ILE A 68 1.70 -8.09 -6.81
C ILE A 68 2.16 -9.43 -7.37
N ASP A 69 3.30 -9.94 -6.88
CA ASP A 69 3.86 -11.24 -7.28
C ASP A 69 3.96 -11.45 -8.81
N GLY A 70 4.25 -10.36 -9.54
CA GLY A 70 4.36 -10.35 -11.01
C GLY A 70 3.04 -10.22 -11.75
N ALA A 71 1.89 -10.26 -11.06
CA ALA A 71 0.58 -9.96 -11.62
C ALA A 71 0.24 -8.45 -11.49
N VAL A 72 -0.64 -7.97 -12.35
CA VAL A 72 -1.17 -6.59 -12.33
C VAL A 72 -2.70 -6.68 -12.25
N PRO A 73 -3.28 -6.70 -11.04
CA PRO A 73 -4.70 -6.98 -10.83
C PRO A 73 -5.62 -5.78 -11.13
N PHE A 74 -5.07 -4.56 -11.20
CA PHE A 74 -5.82 -3.33 -11.39
C PHE A 74 -5.37 -2.57 -12.63
N GLU A 75 -6.26 -1.73 -13.15
CA GLU A 75 -5.91 -0.80 -14.22
C GLU A 75 -4.95 0.31 -13.72
N PRO A 76 -4.11 0.88 -14.60
CA PRO A 76 -3.22 1.97 -14.21
C PRO A 76 -3.97 3.24 -13.76
N HIS A 77 -3.57 3.77 -12.61
CA HIS A 77 -4.11 5.01 -12.04
C HIS A 77 -3.22 6.21 -12.33
N PRO A 78 -3.74 7.46 -12.26
CA PRO A 78 -2.92 8.67 -12.32
C PRO A 78 -1.79 8.62 -11.27
N VAL A 79 -0.62 9.15 -11.62
CA VAL A 79 0.55 9.15 -10.73
C VAL A 79 0.28 9.82 -9.37
N GLU A 80 -0.58 10.83 -9.34
CA GLU A 80 -1.00 11.55 -8.12
C GLU A 80 -1.68 10.63 -7.12
N ASN A 81 -2.30 9.54 -7.59
CA ASN A 81 -2.99 8.54 -6.77
C ASN A 81 -2.12 7.33 -6.43
N ALA A 82 -0.80 7.38 -6.68
CA ALA A 82 0.08 6.24 -6.47
C ALA A 82 0.04 5.71 -5.03
N PHE A 83 0.04 6.63 -4.05
CA PHE A 83 0.01 6.25 -2.64
C PHE A 83 -1.36 5.68 -2.21
N PRO A 84 -2.52 6.32 -2.49
CA PRO A 84 -3.82 5.71 -2.27
C PRO A 84 -4.01 4.35 -2.97
N MET A 85 -3.50 4.23 -4.21
CA MET A 85 -3.53 2.98 -4.96
C MET A 85 -2.74 1.87 -4.26
N PHE A 86 -1.57 2.19 -3.70
CA PHE A 86 -0.80 1.25 -2.88
C PHE A 86 -1.57 0.80 -1.64
N GLU A 87 -2.12 1.72 -0.86
CA GLU A 87 -2.84 1.39 0.38
C GLU A 87 -4.08 0.53 0.09
N TRP A 88 -4.85 0.90 -0.94
CA TRP A 88 -6.02 0.15 -1.34
C TRP A 88 -5.66 -1.23 -1.92
N GLY A 89 -4.61 -1.30 -2.74
CA GLY A 89 -4.13 -2.56 -3.29
C GLY A 89 -3.60 -3.51 -2.21
N LEU A 90 -2.86 -3.00 -1.22
CA LEU A 90 -2.43 -3.80 -0.07
C LEU A 90 -3.62 -4.29 0.76
N ASN A 91 -4.62 -3.42 1.00
CA ASN A 91 -5.85 -3.82 1.67
C ASN A 91 -6.57 -4.96 0.93
N TRP A 92 -6.65 -4.87 -0.40
CA TRP A 92 -7.20 -5.92 -1.24
C TRP A 92 -6.41 -7.23 -1.14
N CYS A 93 -5.07 -7.19 -1.19
CA CYS A 93 -4.22 -8.37 -1.00
C CYS A 93 -4.52 -9.07 0.33
N ILE A 94 -4.61 -8.31 1.42
CA ILE A 94 -4.94 -8.85 2.75
C ILE A 94 -6.35 -9.43 2.77
N ALA A 95 -7.36 -8.69 2.30
CA ALA A 95 -8.75 -9.12 2.33
C ALA A 95 -9.01 -10.39 1.51
N THR A 96 -8.26 -10.59 0.42
CA THR A 96 -8.45 -11.72 -0.51
C THR A 96 -7.60 -12.94 -0.22
N SER A 97 -6.64 -12.86 0.70
CA SER A 97 -5.74 -14.00 1.00
C SER A 97 -5.69 -14.38 2.48
N ALA A 98 -5.92 -13.43 3.39
CA ALA A 98 -5.74 -13.62 4.83
C ALA A 98 -6.97 -14.25 5.52
N HIS A 99 -7.61 -15.24 4.90
CA HIS A 99 -8.86 -15.87 5.36
C HIS A 99 -8.77 -16.57 6.72
N ARG A 100 -7.55 -16.79 7.23
CA ARG A 100 -7.31 -17.35 8.56
C ARG A 100 -7.50 -16.34 9.70
N TYR A 101 -7.63 -15.05 9.40
CA TYR A 101 -7.82 -14.00 10.38
C TYR A 101 -9.29 -13.60 10.50
N LEU A 102 -9.71 -13.21 11.69
CA LEU A 102 -10.97 -12.49 11.88
C LEU A 102 -10.79 -11.06 11.34
N MET A 103 -11.42 -10.76 10.20
CA MET A 103 -11.39 -9.43 9.59
C MET A 103 -12.60 -8.61 10.04
N LEU A 104 -12.36 -7.48 10.69
CA LEU A 104 -13.40 -6.54 11.11
C LEU A 104 -13.41 -5.32 10.20
N HIS A 105 -14.58 -4.94 9.69
CA HIS A 105 -14.74 -3.66 9.02
C HIS A 105 -14.80 -2.54 10.07
N ALA A 106 -13.78 -1.69 10.09
CA ALA A 106 -13.65 -0.62 11.08
C ALA A 106 -13.11 0.66 10.43
N GLY A 107 -13.52 1.80 10.97
CA GLY A 107 -12.83 3.07 10.74
C GLY A 107 -11.75 3.28 11.79
N THR A 108 -10.77 4.12 11.50
CA THR A 108 -9.75 4.54 12.47
C THR A 108 -9.68 6.06 12.52
N VAL A 109 -9.64 6.62 13.72
CA VAL A 109 -9.43 8.05 13.95
C VAL A 109 -8.24 8.24 14.88
N ALA A 110 -7.37 9.19 14.55
CA ALA A 110 -6.25 9.59 15.39
C ALA A 110 -6.52 10.95 16.03
N PHE A 111 -6.21 11.09 17.31
CA PHE A 111 -6.25 12.35 18.05
C PHE A 111 -5.02 12.45 18.95
N GLY A 112 -4.10 13.35 18.61
CA GLY A 112 -2.81 13.45 19.27
C GLY A 112 -1.99 12.16 19.10
N ASP A 113 -1.56 11.58 20.21
CA ASP A 113 -0.79 10.34 20.30
C ASP A 113 -1.68 9.09 20.43
N ARG A 114 -3.00 9.23 20.31
CA ARG A 114 -3.97 8.14 20.47
C ARG A 114 -4.67 7.83 19.16
N ALA A 115 -4.95 6.56 18.95
CA ALA A 115 -5.80 6.09 17.87
C ALA A 115 -6.99 5.31 18.44
N MET A 116 -8.17 5.50 17.85
CA MET A 116 -9.38 4.74 18.17
C MET A 116 -9.82 3.96 16.93
N ILE A 117 -10.04 2.66 17.13
CA ILE A 117 -10.65 1.78 16.14
C ILE A 117 -12.15 1.77 16.40
N LEU A 118 -12.92 2.11 15.37
CA LEU A 118 -14.37 2.18 15.39
C LEU A 118 -14.94 1.00 14.57
N PRO A 119 -15.12 -0.19 15.16
CA PRO A 119 -15.78 -1.29 14.48
C PRO A 119 -17.27 -0.98 14.31
N GLY A 120 -17.87 -1.37 13.18
CA GLY A 120 -19.31 -1.20 13.00
C GLY A 120 -19.80 -1.60 11.62
N THR A 121 -21.10 -1.85 11.50
CA THR A 121 -21.74 -2.20 10.23
C THR A 121 -21.69 -1.05 9.23
N PRO A 122 -21.56 -1.30 7.91
CA PRO A 122 -21.68 -0.25 6.90
C PRO A 122 -22.95 0.60 7.13
N GLY A 123 -22.83 1.92 7.07
CA GLY A 123 -23.95 2.84 7.36
C GLY A 123 -24.13 3.26 8.81
N SER A 124 -23.34 2.73 9.76
CA SER A 124 -23.45 3.08 11.19
C SER A 124 -22.84 4.44 11.60
N GLY A 125 -22.57 5.35 10.64
CA GLY A 125 -22.00 6.67 10.92
C GLY A 125 -20.50 6.72 11.21
N LYS A 126 -19.74 5.63 11.06
CA LYS A 126 -18.25 5.63 11.28
C LYS A 126 -17.46 6.61 10.42
N SER A 127 -18.04 7.04 9.30
CA SER A 127 -17.43 7.98 8.35
C SER A 127 -17.88 9.43 8.57
N THR A 128 -18.69 9.69 9.60
CA THR A 128 -19.21 11.01 9.99
C THR A 128 -18.63 11.39 11.35
#